data_AF-A0A5C7QEI2-F1
#
_entry.id   AF-A0A5C7QEI2-F1
#
_cell.length_a   1.000
_cell.length_b   1.000
_cell.length_c   1.000
_cell.angle_alpha   90.00
_cell.angle_beta   90.00
_cell.angle_gamma   90.00
#
_symmetry.space_group_name_H-M   'P 1'
#
loop_
_entity.id
_entity.type
_entity.pdbx_description
1 polymer ?
#
loop_
_entity_poly.entity_id
_entity_poly.type
_entity_poly.pdbx_seq_one_letter_code
_entity_poly.pdbx_strand_id
1 'polypeptide(L)'
;MPGRWRSISRLIPCAARVRPVTRAGVTSCASGPPCWKPPGLSPPPTVRCHMPRKRNPRMPKGVGEYQTADGPRYYFRYERPTAPGAKRDQPFRRGFATPEEAETAMWEERIALRRGTFVEPSRELTRHYLSRWLKTTDKGRAPSTSLNYRYAMDRMSEHLGDYPLGKVTPLHVQEAVNALLKEYAANTVIHDFGRLKQAMRQAVKWKLIPENPCEGVTLPKATYKKVETWSAAQMQAFLDARASARDPRLTIWHVFLGTGARIGEVLALRWSDVDLAEGSVSITRTVTRRQGPTKKVETYIKDSTKTEAGRREVPIEDDVVAALRRHRTAQREVYLKRGKRWDDSVLVFQNRRGTILNVGDVGEALKEAIAASSLPQLTPHGLRSTHATVAIEEGADVKTVSQRLGHSTVVMTLNRYVHPSKAASRNVAKLVKSAMESSKKDVV
;
A
#
# COMPACT_ATOMS: atom_id res chain seq x y z
N MET A 1 -29.73 -10.39 -35.23
CA MET A 1 -30.31 -11.75 -35.22
C MET A 1 -29.33 -12.72 -34.55
N PRO A 2 -29.72 -13.43 -33.49
CA PRO A 2 -28.92 -14.47 -32.86
C PRO A 2 -29.34 -15.89 -33.33
N GLY A 3 -28.40 -16.82 -33.48
CA GLY A 3 -28.64 -18.27 -33.60
C GLY A 3 -27.78 -19.00 -32.57
N ARG A 4 -28.38 -19.69 -31.57
CA ARG A 4 -28.72 -21.15 -31.49
C ARG A 4 -27.48 -22.01 -31.73
N TRP A 5 -27.09 -22.93 -30.84
CA TRP A 5 -27.62 -24.28 -30.57
C TRP A 5 -27.36 -24.65 -29.07
N ARG A 6 -27.91 -25.65 -28.36
CA ARG A 6 -29.12 -26.49 -28.35
C ARG A 6 -29.17 -27.16 -26.96
N SER A 7 -30.36 -27.41 -26.44
CA SER A 7 -30.67 -28.12 -25.19
C SER A 7 -30.58 -29.65 -25.32
N ILE A 8 -30.21 -30.35 -24.24
CA ILE A 8 -30.81 -31.66 -23.88
C ILE A 8 -31.16 -31.65 -22.39
N SER A 9 -32.45 -31.87 -22.16
CA SER A 9 -33.20 -32.08 -20.92
C SER A 9 -33.13 -33.52 -20.40
N ARG A 10 -33.30 -33.70 -19.08
CA ARG A 10 -34.01 -34.80 -18.34
C ARG A 10 -33.54 -34.75 -16.87
N LEU A 11 -34.26 -35.03 -15.80
CA LEU A 11 -35.68 -35.21 -15.43
C LEU A 11 -35.70 -35.20 -13.88
N ILE A 12 -36.79 -34.74 -13.29
CA ILE A 12 -37.19 -34.63 -11.86
C ILE A 12 -37.40 -36.04 -11.25
N PRO A 13 -37.20 -36.34 -9.93
CA PRO A 13 -38.22 -36.03 -8.92
C PRO A 13 -37.84 -35.72 -7.46
N CYS A 14 -38.81 -35.02 -6.87
CA CYS A 14 -39.06 -34.66 -5.50
C CYS A 14 -39.06 -35.85 -4.52
N ALA A 15 -38.41 -35.72 -3.36
CA ALA A 15 -38.75 -36.47 -2.16
C ALA A 15 -38.21 -35.78 -0.91
N ALA A 16 -39.13 -35.33 -0.06
CA ALA A 16 -38.87 -34.96 1.33
C ALA A 16 -38.43 -36.19 2.13
N ARG A 17 -37.42 -36.06 3.00
CA ARG A 17 -37.32 -36.87 4.22
C ARG A 17 -36.39 -36.24 5.25
N VAL A 18 -37.06 -35.67 6.25
CA VAL A 18 -36.58 -35.46 7.61
C VAL A 18 -36.13 -36.80 8.19
N ARG A 19 -35.01 -36.82 8.93
CA ARG A 19 -34.67 -37.90 9.87
C ARG A 19 -34.56 -37.36 11.30
N PRO A 20 -34.87 -38.22 12.29
CA PRO A 20 -35.26 -37.80 13.64
C PRO A 20 -34.09 -37.86 14.63
N VAL A 21 -34.21 -37.12 15.73
CA VAL A 21 -33.50 -37.38 16.99
C VAL A 21 -34.56 -37.51 18.09
N THR A 22 -34.29 -38.45 18.98
CA THR A 22 -35.16 -39.16 19.93
C THR A 22 -35.65 -38.36 21.13
N ARG A 23 -36.83 -38.78 21.66
CA ARG A 23 -37.49 -38.49 22.96
C ARG A 23 -36.51 -38.61 24.16
N ALA A 24 -36.73 -38.03 25.35
CA ALA A 24 -37.94 -38.09 26.17
C ALA A 24 -37.94 -37.05 27.32
N GLY A 25 -39.12 -36.80 27.91
CA GLY A 25 -39.23 -36.29 29.30
C GLY A 25 -40.20 -35.14 29.56
N VAL A 26 -41.48 -35.24 29.20
CA VAL A 26 -42.54 -34.46 29.89
C VAL A 26 -43.69 -35.40 30.23
N THR A 27 -43.96 -35.48 31.52
CA THR A 27 -45.01 -36.26 32.18
C THR A 27 -46.41 -35.78 31.80
N SER A 28 -47.25 -36.76 31.50
CA SER A 28 -48.68 -36.61 31.25
C SER A 28 -49.47 -36.47 32.54
N CYS A 29 -50.49 -35.61 32.54
CA CYS A 29 -51.74 -35.88 33.25
C CYS A 29 -52.88 -35.66 32.26
N ALA A 30 -53.61 -36.74 31.96
CA ALA A 30 -54.88 -36.70 31.25
C ALA A 30 -55.91 -37.45 32.11
N SER A 31 -57.11 -36.88 32.28
CA SER A 31 -58.36 -37.64 32.36
C SER A 31 -59.56 -36.69 32.46
N GLY A 32 -60.49 -36.82 31.51
CA GLY A 32 -61.80 -36.17 31.51
C GLY A 32 -62.51 -36.43 30.16
N PRO A 33 -63.69 -37.06 30.12
CA PRO A 33 -64.34 -37.49 28.87
C PRO A 33 -65.09 -36.34 28.16
N PRO A 34 -65.42 -36.48 26.86
CA PRO A 34 -65.91 -35.37 26.04
C PRO A 34 -67.41 -35.16 26.25
N CYS A 35 -67.81 -33.96 26.65
CA CYS A 35 -69.22 -33.55 26.67
C CYS A 35 -69.49 -32.54 25.54
N TRP A 36 -70.56 -32.83 24.81
CA TRP A 36 -71.14 -32.16 23.64
C TRP A 36 -71.32 -30.64 23.82
N LYS A 37 -71.06 -29.83 22.77
CA LYS A 37 -71.36 -28.38 22.73
C LYS A 37 -72.51 -28.09 21.74
N PRO A 38 -73.55 -27.33 22.12
CA PRO A 38 -74.42 -26.66 21.15
C PRO A 38 -73.77 -25.36 20.61
N PRO A 39 -74.12 -24.91 19.40
CA PRO A 39 -73.50 -23.74 18.78
C PRO A 39 -74.14 -22.44 19.27
N GLY A 40 -73.30 -21.42 19.49
CA GLY A 40 -73.75 -20.05 19.69
C GLY A 40 -73.52 -19.52 21.11
N LEU A 41 -72.28 -19.10 21.38
CA LEU A 41 -71.91 -18.03 22.32
C LEU A 41 -70.39 -17.81 22.18
N SER A 42 -69.99 -16.60 21.81
CA SER A 42 -68.58 -16.20 21.68
C SER A 42 -67.87 -16.29 23.04
N PRO A 43 -66.64 -16.82 23.13
CA PRO A 43 -65.88 -16.77 24.38
C PRO A 43 -65.46 -15.31 24.69
N PRO A 44 -65.41 -14.91 25.96
CA PRO A 44 -64.94 -13.56 26.34
C PRO A 44 -63.45 -13.39 26.02
N PRO A 45 -62.97 -12.16 25.82
CA PRO A 45 -61.58 -11.91 25.49
C PRO A 45 -60.66 -12.43 26.60
N THR A 46 -59.67 -13.23 26.21
CA THR A 46 -58.60 -13.68 27.09
C THR A 46 -57.75 -12.48 27.50
N VAL A 47 -57.93 -12.02 28.74
CA VAL A 47 -56.99 -11.06 29.35
C VAL A 47 -55.66 -11.78 29.51
N ARG A 48 -54.69 -11.48 28.63
CA ARG A 48 -53.29 -11.86 28.85
C ARG A 48 -52.78 -11.08 30.05
N CYS A 49 -52.78 -11.69 31.22
CA CYS A 49 -52.01 -11.24 32.37
C CYS A 49 -50.55 -11.08 31.94
N HIS A 50 -50.10 -9.83 31.79
CA HIS A 50 -48.68 -9.53 31.65
C HIS A 50 -48.01 -9.85 33.00
N MET A 51 -47.40 -11.04 33.10
CA MET A 51 -46.42 -11.31 34.13
C MET A 51 -45.37 -10.19 34.09
N PRO A 52 -45.12 -9.45 35.18
CA PRO A 52 -44.05 -8.48 35.22
C PRO A 52 -42.75 -9.21 34.90
N ARG A 53 -42.01 -8.75 33.87
CA ARG A 53 -40.64 -9.22 33.65
C ARG A 53 -39.90 -9.08 34.97
N LYS A 54 -39.45 -10.18 35.57
CA LYS A 54 -38.59 -10.16 36.76
C LYS A 54 -37.48 -9.15 36.49
N ARG A 55 -37.44 -8.05 37.25
CA ARG A 55 -36.30 -7.13 37.22
C ARG A 55 -35.08 -7.96 37.60
N ASN A 56 -34.10 -8.06 36.71
CA ASN A 56 -32.82 -8.67 37.09
C ASN A 56 -32.33 -7.98 38.37
N PRO A 57 -31.91 -8.72 39.40
CA PRO A 57 -31.39 -8.13 40.63
C PRO A 57 -30.24 -7.17 40.26
N ARG A 58 -30.23 -5.99 40.90
CA ARG A 58 -29.18 -4.99 40.68
C ARG A 58 -27.85 -5.61 41.08
N MET A 59 -26.97 -5.84 40.10
CA MET A 59 -25.64 -6.37 40.33
C MET A 59 -24.83 -5.45 41.28
N PRO A 60 -24.28 -5.97 42.38
CA PRO A 60 -23.53 -5.19 43.37
C PRO A 60 -22.28 -4.51 42.78
N LYS A 61 -21.80 -3.46 43.46
CA LYS A 61 -20.48 -2.87 43.21
C LYS A 61 -19.42 -3.83 43.74
N GLY A 62 -18.26 -3.91 43.08
CA GLY A 62 -17.25 -4.92 43.39
C GLY A 62 -17.12 -5.97 42.28
N VAL A 63 -16.47 -7.07 42.60
CA VAL A 63 -16.47 -8.27 41.76
C VAL A 63 -17.72 -9.10 42.07
N GLY A 64 -18.34 -9.65 41.05
CA GLY A 64 -19.50 -10.53 41.20
C GLY A 64 -19.50 -11.64 40.16
N GLU A 65 -20.34 -12.64 40.38
CA GLU A 65 -20.46 -13.83 39.54
C GLU A 65 -21.74 -13.80 38.69
N TYR A 66 -21.69 -14.36 37.49
CA TYR A 66 -22.87 -14.63 36.66
C TYR A 66 -22.72 -15.97 35.94
N GLN A 67 -23.84 -16.67 35.74
CA GLN A 67 -23.87 -17.98 35.10
C GLN A 67 -23.91 -17.86 33.57
N THR A 68 -23.13 -18.69 32.87
CA THR A 68 -23.17 -18.87 31.42
C THR A 68 -23.37 -20.34 31.07
N ALA A 69 -23.69 -20.65 29.81
CA ALA A 69 -23.85 -22.04 29.34
C ALA A 69 -22.57 -22.87 29.52
N ASP A 70 -21.41 -22.21 29.51
CA ASP A 70 -20.08 -22.83 29.62
C ASP A 70 -19.51 -22.77 31.06
N GLY A 71 -20.32 -22.41 32.06
CA GLY A 71 -19.93 -22.31 33.48
C GLY A 71 -20.01 -20.90 34.09
N PRO A 72 -19.57 -20.73 35.36
CA PRO A 72 -19.58 -19.44 36.04
C PRO A 72 -18.52 -18.50 35.45
N ARG A 73 -18.88 -17.23 35.28
CA ARG A 73 -18.01 -16.15 34.84
C ARG A 73 -18.09 -14.99 35.81
N TYR A 74 -17.04 -14.19 35.87
CA TYR A 74 -16.96 -13.07 36.80
C TYR A 74 -17.05 -11.72 36.07
N TYR A 75 -17.53 -10.72 36.78
CA TYR A 75 -17.63 -9.34 36.35
C TYR A 75 -17.13 -8.41 37.45
N PHE A 76 -16.83 -7.17 37.09
CA PHE A 76 -16.58 -6.13 38.07
C PHE A 76 -17.29 -4.83 37.70
N ARG A 77 -17.64 -4.06 38.74
CA ARG A 77 -18.20 -2.72 38.62
C ARG A 77 -17.59 -1.81 39.68
N TYR A 78 -17.03 -0.69 39.25
CA TYR A 78 -16.58 0.38 40.13
C TYR A 78 -17.08 1.73 39.61
N GLU A 79 -16.92 2.79 40.41
CA GLU A 79 -17.40 4.13 40.09
C GLU A 79 -16.22 5.04 39.75
N ARG A 80 -16.29 5.71 38.60
CA ARG A 80 -15.28 6.70 38.19
C ARG A 80 -15.62 8.07 38.79
N PRO A 81 -14.63 8.86 39.24
CA PRO A 81 -14.86 10.26 39.60
C PRO A 81 -15.43 11.02 38.39
N THR A 82 -16.56 11.70 38.58
CA THR A 82 -17.21 12.52 37.54
C THR A 82 -17.37 13.95 38.04
N ALA A 83 -17.44 14.91 37.13
CA ALA A 83 -17.67 16.30 37.49
C ALA A 83 -19.01 16.47 38.24
N PRO A 84 -19.13 17.43 39.17
CA PRO A 84 -20.38 17.68 39.89
C PRO A 84 -21.55 17.88 38.90
N GLY A 85 -22.61 17.07 39.02
CA GLY A 85 -23.79 17.10 38.16
C GLY A 85 -23.75 16.22 36.90
N ALA A 86 -22.62 15.57 36.61
CA ALA A 86 -22.54 14.60 35.52
C ALA A 86 -23.24 13.26 35.89
N LYS A 87 -23.74 12.55 34.86
CA LYS A 87 -24.30 11.20 35.06
C LYS A 87 -23.24 10.29 35.67
N ARG A 88 -23.64 9.49 36.66
CA ARG A 88 -22.77 8.47 37.29
C ARG A 88 -22.15 7.58 36.23
N ASP A 89 -20.84 7.48 36.26
CA ASP A 89 -20.07 6.68 35.33
C ASP A 89 -19.55 5.43 36.04
N GLN A 90 -20.16 4.30 35.72
CA GLN A 90 -19.90 3.02 36.37
C GLN A 90 -19.58 1.98 35.31
N PRO A 91 -18.28 1.87 34.92
CA PRO A 91 -17.83 0.83 34.01
C PRO A 91 -18.26 -0.54 34.50
N PHE A 92 -18.84 -1.31 33.59
CA PHE A 92 -19.17 -2.71 33.81
C PHE A 92 -18.32 -3.55 32.87
N ARG A 93 -17.46 -4.40 33.44
CA ARG A 93 -16.62 -5.35 32.71
C ARG A 93 -17.03 -6.77 33.13
N ARG A 94 -17.17 -7.68 32.18
CA ARG A 94 -17.60 -9.07 32.41
C ARG A 94 -16.84 -10.04 31.52
N GLY A 95 -16.80 -11.32 31.91
CA GLY A 95 -16.24 -12.41 31.11
C GLY A 95 -14.96 -13.03 31.66
N PHE A 96 -14.54 -12.63 32.86
CA PHE A 96 -13.36 -13.19 33.53
C PHE A 96 -13.63 -14.65 33.92
N ALA A 97 -12.60 -15.50 33.83
CA ALA A 97 -12.72 -16.92 34.14
C ALA A 97 -12.69 -17.15 35.65
N THR A 98 -11.94 -16.33 36.39
CA THR A 98 -11.80 -16.42 37.86
C THR A 98 -12.16 -15.10 38.55
N PRO A 99 -12.51 -15.12 39.86
CA PRO A 99 -12.76 -13.89 40.61
C PRO A 99 -11.47 -13.06 40.76
N GLU A 100 -10.32 -13.73 40.91
CA GLU A 100 -8.99 -13.11 41.04
C GLU A 100 -8.60 -12.32 39.78
N GLU A 101 -8.88 -12.85 38.58
CA GLU A 101 -8.70 -12.13 37.31
C GLU A 101 -9.56 -10.85 37.26
N ALA A 102 -10.81 -10.94 37.70
CA ALA A 102 -11.72 -9.80 37.75
C ALA A 102 -11.27 -8.74 38.77
N GLU A 103 -10.76 -9.17 39.93
CA GLU A 103 -10.20 -8.27 40.94
C GLU A 103 -8.93 -7.58 40.44
N THR A 104 -7.98 -8.35 39.88
CA THR A 104 -6.73 -7.81 39.35
C THR A 104 -6.99 -6.76 38.28
N ALA A 105 -7.87 -7.06 37.32
CA ALA A 105 -8.27 -6.11 36.28
C ALA A 105 -8.98 -4.88 36.86
N MET A 106 -9.82 -5.04 37.90
CA MET A 106 -10.42 -3.90 38.61
C MET A 106 -9.33 -3.01 39.25
N TRP A 107 -8.36 -3.61 39.93
CA TRP A 107 -7.28 -2.88 40.60
C TRP A 107 -6.39 -2.16 39.60
N GLU A 108 -6.05 -2.78 38.48
CA GLU A 108 -5.29 -2.15 37.39
C GLU A 108 -6.02 -0.93 36.82
N GLU A 109 -7.32 -1.05 36.51
CA GLU A 109 -8.11 0.09 36.03
C GLU A 109 -8.15 1.22 37.09
N ARG A 110 -8.33 0.88 38.38
CA ARG A 110 -8.31 1.86 39.48
C ARG A 110 -6.95 2.53 39.66
N ILE A 111 -5.85 1.79 39.55
CA ILE A 111 -4.49 2.33 39.63
C ILE A 111 -4.23 3.27 38.45
N ALA A 112 -4.60 2.88 37.24
CA ALA A 112 -4.47 3.71 36.05
C ALA A 112 -5.30 5.00 36.16
N LEU A 113 -6.51 4.92 36.74
CA LEU A 113 -7.34 6.10 37.00
C LEU A 113 -6.68 7.04 38.01
N ARG A 114 -6.14 6.50 39.11
CA ARG A 114 -5.45 7.30 40.14
C ARG A 114 -4.18 7.95 39.61
N ARG A 115 -3.47 7.29 38.68
CA ARG A 115 -2.28 7.82 37.99
C ARG A 115 -2.62 8.78 36.84
N GLY A 116 -3.90 8.94 36.49
CA GLY A 116 -4.33 9.76 35.34
C GLY A 116 -3.96 9.17 33.97
N THR A 117 -3.54 7.90 33.93
CA THR A 117 -3.11 7.20 32.71
C THR A 117 -4.19 6.30 32.11
N PHE A 118 -5.34 6.18 32.76
CA PHE A 118 -6.44 5.36 32.26
C PHE A 118 -6.98 5.89 30.92
N VAL A 119 -7.04 4.99 29.94
CA VAL A 119 -7.61 5.24 28.62
C VAL A 119 -8.75 4.24 28.44
N GLU A 120 -9.98 4.74 28.26
CA GLU A 120 -11.09 3.85 27.92
C GLU A 120 -10.93 3.39 26.46
N PRO A 121 -10.78 2.08 26.20
CA PRO A 121 -10.58 1.61 24.83
C PRO A 121 -11.79 1.93 23.95
N SER A 122 -11.51 2.53 22.80
CA SER A 122 -12.54 2.96 21.86
C SER A 122 -13.35 1.75 21.34
N ARG A 123 -14.67 1.92 21.31
CA ARG A 123 -15.62 0.97 20.70
C ARG A 123 -15.81 1.20 19.20
N GLU A 124 -15.21 2.25 18.65
CA GLU A 124 -15.22 2.52 17.21
C GLU A 124 -14.59 1.35 16.47
N LEU A 125 -15.21 0.92 15.36
CA LEU A 125 -14.62 -0.10 14.49
C LEU A 125 -13.30 0.40 13.90
N THR A 126 -12.33 -0.51 13.80
CA THR A 126 -10.98 -0.18 13.32
C THR A 126 -11.03 0.45 11.92
N ARG A 127 -11.91 -0.01 11.02
CA ARG A 127 -12.08 0.61 9.68
C ARG A 127 -12.46 2.09 9.71
N HIS A 128 -13.31 2.48 10.66
CA HIS A 128 -13.75 3.87 10.80
C HIS A 128 -12.61 4.72 11.35
N TYR A 129 -11.88 4.18 12.34
CA TYR A 129 -10.68 4.82 12.87
C TYR A 129 -9.63 5.04 11.78
N LEU A 130 -9.26 4.01 11.00
CA LEU A 130 -8.25 4.13 9.94
C LEU A 130 -8.68 5.14 8.87
N SER A 131 -9.96 5.12 8.48
CA SER A 131 -10.52 6.11 7.55
C SER A 131 -10.42 7.54 8.08
N ARG A 132 -10.71 7.74 9.37
CA ARG A 132 -10.62 9.04 10.05
C ARG A 132 -9.16 9.50 10.16
N TRP A 133 -8.27 8.59 10.55
CA TRP A 133 -6.83 8.84 10.67
C TRP A 133 -6.22 9.28 9.33
N LEU A 134 -6.63 8.65 8.22
CA LEU A 134 -6.21 9.11 6.89
C LEU A 134 -6.67 10.54 6.65
N LYS A 135 -7.96 10.87 6.84
CA LYS A 135 -8.47 12.24 6.62
C LYS A 135 -7.74 13.31 7.43
N THR A 136 -7.37 13.02 8.67
CA THR A 136 -6.69 13.98 9.55
C THR A 136 -5.20 14.11 9.25
N THR A 137 -4.53 12.99 8.90
CA THR A 137 -3.05 12.93 8.79
C THR A 137 -2.57 13.14 7.35
N ASP A 138 -3.46 13.17 6.37
CA ASP A 138 -3.10 13.37 4.96
C ASP A 138 -2.84 14.84 4.58
N LYS A 139 -3.11 15.77 5.50
CA LYS A 139 -2.87 17.21 5.27
C LYS A 139 -1.38 17.45 4.99
N GLY A 140 -1.06 17.94 3.78
CA GLY A 140 0.31 18.22 3.33
C GLY A 140 1.08 17.02 2.79
N ARG A 141 0.50 15.81 2.78
CA ARG A 141 1.15 14.63 2.19
C ARG A 141 1.08 14.67 0.66
N ALA A 142 2.14 14.18 0.01
CA ALA A 142 2.15 14.07 -1.45
C ALA A 142 1.05 13.11 -1.95
N PRO A 143 0.31 13.44 -3.02
CA PRO A 143 -0.86 12.65 -3.44
C PRO A 143 -0.60 11.16 -3.70
N SER A 144 0.57 10.82 -4.24
CA SER A 144 0.98 9.43 -4.47
C SER A 144 1.25 8.68 -3.16
N THR A 145 1.84 9.34 -2.17
CA THR A 145 2.03 8.78 -0.83
C THR A 145 0.68 8.58 -0.14
N SER A 146 -0.23 9.55 -0.24
CA SER A 146 -1.60 9.46 0.25
C SER A 146 -2.36 8.25 -0.32
N LEU A 147 -2.21 8.03 -1.63
CA LEU A 147 -2.80 6.89 -2.31
C LEU A 147 -2.23 5.55 -1.78
N ASN A 148 -0.92 5.46 -1.59
CA ASN A 148 -0.28 4.27 -1.01
C ASN A 148 -0.74 3.98 0.42
N TYR A 149 -0.97 5.04 1.22
CA TYR A 149 -1.54 4.90 2.56
C TYR A 149 -2.97 4.38 2.51
N ARG A 150 -3.81 4.90 1.62
CA ARG A 150 -5.17 4.39 1.41
C ARG A 150 -5.17 2.90 1.07
N TYR A 151 -4.40 2.49 0.05
CA TYR A 151 -4.30 1.07 -0.32
C TYR A 151 -3.85 0.16 0.82
N ALA A 152 -2.89 0.62 1.64
CA ALA A 152 -2.45 -0.14 2.80
C ALA A 152 -3.56 -0.27 3.84
N MET A 153 -4.30 0.80 4.12
CA MET A 153 -5.38 0.78 5.10
C MET A 153 -6.59 -0.02 4.60
N ASP A 154 -6.89 0.01 3.30
CA ASP A 154 -7.95 -0.77 2.70
C ASP A 154 -7.67 -2.28 2.89
N ARG A 155 -6.48 -2.74 2.49
CA ARG A 155 -6.04 -4.14 2.70
C ARG A 155 -6.05 -4.55 4.17
N MET A 156 -5.51 -3.71 5.06
CA MET A 156 -5.51 -4.02 6.50
C MET A 156 -6.93 -4.04 7.09
N SER A 157 -7.84 -3.23 6.56
CA SER A 157 -9.24 -3.18 7.02
C SER A 157 -10.04 -4.42 6.61
N GLU A 158 -9.59 -5.20 5.62
CA GLU A 158 -10.22 -6.48 5.27
C GLU A 158 -10.07 -7.52 6.39
N HIS A 159 -8.99 -7.44 7.17
CA HIS A 159 -8.72 -8.38 8.27
C HIS A 159 -9.03 -7.80 9.65
N LEU A 160 -8.77 -6.51 9.86
CA LEU A 160 -8.89 -5.86 11.18
C LEU A 160 -10.12 -4.97 11.30
N GLY A 161 -10.77 -4.63 10.19
CA GLY A 161 -11.75 -3.55 10.12
C GLY A 161 -12.95 -3.73 11.04
N ASP A 162 -13.40 -4.98 11.22
CA ASP A 162 -14.63 -5.31 11.94
C ASP A 162 -14.40 -5.51 13.45
N TYR A 163 -13.14 -5.50 13.90
CA TYR A 163 -12.81 -5.45 15.31
C TYR A 163 -13.02 -4.02 15.84
N PRO A 164 -13.63 -3.86 17.03
CA PRO A 164 -13.53 -2.63 17.79
C PRO A 164 -12.05 -2.28 18.02
N LEU A 165 -11.68 -1.01 17.85
CA LEU A 165 -10.30 -0.55 17.92
C LEU A 165 -9.63 -0.95 19.25
N GLY A 166 -10.36 -0.81 20.36
CA GLY A 166 -9.89 -1.21 21.69
C GLY A 166 -9.83 -2.71 21.96
N LYS A 167 -10.20 -3.54 20.99
CA LYS A 167 -10.17 -5.01 21.05
C LYS A 167 -9.22 -5.64 20.03
N VAL A 168 -8.50 -4.82 19.26
CA VAL A 168 -7.44 -5.31 18.38
C VAL A 168 -6.27 -5.78 19.25
N THR A 169 -5.85 -7.03 19.10
CA THR A 169 -4.73 -7.62 19.82
C THR A 169 -3.55 -7.83 18.88
N PRO A 170 -2.32 -8.03 19.40
CA PRO A 170 -1.17 -8.41 18.59
C PRO A 170 -1.39 -9.69 17.77
N LEU A 171 -2.16 -10.65 18.30
CA LEU A 171 -2.52 -11.87 17.58
C LEU A 171 -3.33 -11.58 16.32
N HIS A 172 -4.36 -10.73 16.40
CA HIS A 172 -5.14 -10.32 15.23
C HIS A 172 -4.26 -9.65 14.16
N VAL A 173 -3.30 -8.82 14.60
CA VAL A 173 -2.36 -8.15 13.67
C VAL A 173 -1.42 -9.17 13.03
N GLN A 174 -0.93 -10.15 13.77
CA GLN A 174 -0.08 -11.22 13.23
C GLN A 174 -0.85 -12.08 12.20
N GLU A 175 -2.11 -12.42 12.48
CA GLU A 175 -2.97 -13.14 11.54
C GLU A 175 -3.22 -12.35 10.26
N ALA A 176 -3.47 -11.04 10.37
CA ALA A 176 -3.61 -10.16 9.22
C ALA A 176 -2.32 -10.10 8.38
N VAL A 177 -1.15 -9.99 9.02
CA VAL A 177 0.15 -10.05 8.34
C VAL A 177 0.33 -11.39 7.62
N ASN A 178 0.03 -12.50 8.29
CA ASN A 178 0.15 -13.85 7.72
C ASN A 178 -0.80 -14.06 6.54
N ALA A 179 -2.01 -13.52 6.59
CA ALA A 179 -2.96 -13.56 5.49
C ALA A 179 -2.43 -12.77 4.28
N LEU A 180 -1.98 -11.54 4.50
CA LEU A 180 -1.42 -10.71 3.43
C LEU A 180 -0.16 -11.32 2.80
N LEU A 181 0.64 -12.08 3.55
CA LEU A 181 1.82 -12.76 2.99
C LEU A 181 1.49 -13.88 2.01
N LYS A 182 0.25 -14.40 2.01
CA LYS A 182 -0.19 -15.40 1.03
C LYS A 182 -0.47 -14.79 -0.34
N GLU A 183 -0.80 -13.50 -0.38
CA GLU A 183 -1.25 -12.81 -1.59
C GLU A 183 -0.24 -11.76 -2.10
N TYR A 184 0.57 -11.20 -1.20
CA TYR A 184 1.45 -10.08 -1.49
C TYR A 184 2.92 -10.39 -1.14
N ALA A 185 3.82 -9.75 -1.88
CA ALA A 185 5.26 -9.82 -1.60
C ALA A 185 5.59 -9.27 -0.20
N ALA A 186 6.60 -9.86 0.45
CA ALA A 186 7.03 -9.50 1.81
C ALA A 186 7.24 -7.98 2.01
N ASN A 187 7.90 -7.30 1.07
CA ASN A 187 8.14 -5.85 1.16
C ASN A 187 6.83 -5.04 1.16
N THR A 188 5.81 -5.47 0.40
CA THR A 188 4.49 -4.82 0.41
C THR A 188 3.86 -4.92 1.79
N VAL A 189 3.86 -6.13 2.38
CA VAL A 189 3.32 -6.38 3.71
C VAL A 189 4.07 -5.59 4.78
N ILE A 190 5.41 -5.54 4.71
CA ILE A 190 6.24 -4.73 5.62
C ILE A 190 5.86 -3.25 5.54
N HIS A 191 5.68 -2.71 4.33
CA HIS A 191 5.28 -1.31 4.16
C HIS A 191 3.87 -1.03 4.67
N ASP A 192 2.93 -1.95 4.43
CA ASP A 192 1.55 -1.81 4.90
C ASP A 192 1.48 -1.88 6.42
N PHE A 193 2.19 -2.85 7.01
CA PHE A 193 2.34 -2.96 8.46
C PHE A 193 2.98 -1.71 9.06
N GLY A 194 4.03 -1.16 8.44
CA GLY A 194 4.66 0.08 8.90
C GLY A 194 3.69 1.26 8.96
N ARG A 195 2.78 1.35 7.98
CA ARG A 195 1.70 2.36 7.95
C ARG A 195 0.63 2.09 9.00
N LEU A 196 0.23 0.84 9.19
CA LEU A 196 -0.71 0.44 10.25
C LEU A 196 -0.13 0.76 11.63
N LYS A 197 1.14 0.42 11.87
CA LYS A 197 1.86 0.73 13.10
C LYS A 197 1.89 2.24 13.36
N GLN A 198 2.07 3.06 12.32
CA GLN A 198 1.97 4.52 12.44
C GLN A 198 0.55 4.96 12.83
N ALA A 199 -0.49 4.38 12.22
CA ALA A 199 -1.88 4.67 12.55
C ALA A 199 -2.20 4.30 14.00
N MET A 200 -1.81 3.11 14.45
CA MET A 200 -2.06 2.65 15.82
C MET A 200 -1.27 3.45 16.86
N ARG A 201 -0.04 3.87 16.55
CA ARG A 201 0.71 4.83 17.39
C ARG A 201 -0.04 6.15 17.56
N GLN A 202 -0.72 6.63 16.51
CA GLN A 202 -1.53 7.84 16.62
C GLN A 202 -2.78 7.62 17.47
N ALA A 203 -3.36 6.41 17.46
CA ALA A 203 -4.51 6.06 18.30
C ALA A 203 -4.15 6.12 19.80
N VAL A 204 -2.96 5.63 20.16
CA VAL A 204 -2.42 5.72 21.52
C VAL A 204 -2.23 7.19 21.91
N LYS A 205 -1.61 8.01 21.05
CA LYS A 205 -1.42 9.45 21.30
C LYS A 205 -2.74 10.20 21.50
N TRP A 206 -3.78 9.81 20.78
CA TRP A 206 -5.13 10.36 20.92
C TRP A 206 -5.94 9.74 22.06
N LYS A 207 -5.31 8.87 22.88
CA LYS A 207 -5.97 8.18 23.99
C LYS A 207 -7.24 7.45 23.54
N LEU A 208 -7.20 6.81 22.36
CA LEU A 208 -8.26 5.94 21.86
C LEU A 208 -8.04 4.48 22.25
N ILE A 209 -6.78 4.11 22.47
CA ILE A 209 -6.36 2.79 22.95
C ILE A 209 -5.20 2.99 23.93
N PRO A 210 -5.04 2.10 24.92
CA PRO A 210 -3.99 2.21 25.92
C PRO A 210 -2.60 1.90 25.35
N GLU A 211 -2.51 0.96 24.42
CA GLU A 211 -1.26 0.47 23.84
C GLU A 211 -1.38 0.21 22.35
N ASN A 212 -0.23 0.05 21.68
CA ASN A 212 -0.17 -0.19 20.25
C ASN A 212 -0.20 -1.70 19.95
N PRO A 213 -1.27 -2.25 19.34
CA PRO A 213 -1.36 -3.69 19.05
C PRO A 213 -0.37 -4.18 18.00
N CYS A 214 0.36 -3.28 17.33
CA CYS A 214 1.41 -3.66 16.39
C CYS A 214 2.78 -3.89 17.07
N GLU A 215 2.92 -3.69 18.38
CA GLU A 215 4.14 -4.07 19.09
C GLU A 215 4.18 -5.59 19.32
N GLY A 216 5.36 -6.20 19.19
CA GLY A 216 5.54 -7.66 19.32
C GLY A 216 5.17 -8.50 18.09
N VAL A 217 4.67 -7.88 17.01
CA VAL A 217 4.36 -8.60 15.75
C VAL A 217 5.64 -8.93 14.98
N THR A 218 5.75 -10.17 14.54
CA THR A 218 6.89 -10.67 13.77
C THR A 218 6.67 -10.44 12.27
N LEU A 219 7.63 -9.79 11.63
CA LEU A 219 7.63 -9.51 10.19
C LEU A 219 8.54 -10.46 9.44
N PRO A 220 8.25 -10.75 8.16
CA PRO A 220 9.17 -11.48 7.30
C PRO A 220 10.46 -10.68 7.10
N LYS A 221 11.55 -11.38 6.78
CA LYS A 221 12.77 -10.71 6.34
C LYS A 221 12.52 -10.03 4.99
N ALA A 222 12.93 -8.77 4.87
CA ALA A 222 12.90 -8.05 3.61
C ALA A 222 13.78 -8.78 2.60
N THR A 223 13.20 -9.25 1.50
CA THR A 223 13.95 -9.81 0.37
C THR A 223 14.27 -8.68 -0.59
N TYR A 224 15.56 -8.39 -0.74
CA TYR A 224 16.04 -7.48 -1.76
C TYR A 224 16.47 -8.30 -2.97
N LYS A 225 15.69 -8.21 -4.06
CA LYS A 225 16.14 -8.75 -5.34
C LYS A 225 17.29 -7.87 -5.84
N LYS A 226 18.38 -8.50 -6.28
CA LYS A 226 19.45 -7.81 -6.99
C LYS A 226 18.82 -7.12 -8.21
N VAL A 227 19.18 -5.86 -8.43
CA VAL A 227 18.73 -5.18 -9.65
C VAL A 227 19.56 -5.70 -10.81
N GLU A 228 18.87 -6.25 -11.79
CA GLU A 228 19.46 -6.62 -13.06
C GLU A 228 19.76 -5.36 -13.87
N THR A 229 20.91 -5.37 -14.54
CA THR A 229 21.40 -4.31 -15.42
C THR A 229 21.92 -4.96 -16.69
N TRP A 230 21.94 -4.19 -17.77
CA TRP A 230 22.62 -4.60 -19.01
C TRP A 230 24.08 -4.16 -19.00
N SER A 231 24.91 -4.85 -19.79
CA SER A 231 26.21 -4.34 -20.20
C SER A 231 26.07 -3.23 -21.24
N ALA A 232 27.14 -2.47 -21.49
CA ALA A 232 27.17 -1.47 -22.56
C ALA A 232 26.80 -2.07 -23.94
N ALA A 233 27.32 -3.25 -24.26
CA ALA A 233 27.01 -3.95 -25.51
C ALA A 233 25.52 -4.33 -25.62
N GLN A 234 24.91 -4.80 -24.53
CA GLN A 234 23.48 -5.13 -24.50
C GLN A 234 22.60 -3.87 -24.60
N MET A 235 23.02 -2.77 -23.97
CA MET A 235 22.37 -1.47 -24.08
C MET A 235 22.37 -0.97 -25.54
N GLN A 236 23.50 -1.07 -26.25
CA GLN A 236 23.58 -0.70 -27.65
C GLN A 236 22.73 -1.62 -28.55
N ALA A 237 22.85 -2.95 -28.36
CA ALA A 237 22.07 -3.92 -29.11
C ALA A 237 20.55 -3.72 -28.95
N PHE A 238 20.10 -3.27 -27.78
CA PHE A 238 18.70 -2.88 -27.58
C PHE A 238 18.31 -1.71 -28.48
N LEU A 239 19.09 -0.63 -28.48
CA LEU A 239 18.82 0.57 -29.29
C LEU A 239 18.84 0.26 -30.78
N ASP A 240 19.82 -0.51 -31.26
CA ASP A 240 19.95 -0.90 -32.66
C ASP A 240 18.76 -1.76 -33.13
N ALA A 241 18.34 -2.72 -32.29
CA ALA A 241 17.17 -3.55 -32.56
C ALA A 241 15.89 -2.70 -32.65
N ARG A 242 15.72 -1.71 -31.74
CA ARG A 242 14.56 -0.81 -31.77
C ARG A 242 14.58 0.13 -32.98
N ALA A 243 15.76 0.60 -33.37
CA ALA A 243 15.94 1.40 -34.59
C ALA A 243 15.55 0.61 -35.83
N SER A 244 16.05 -0.63 -35.95
CA SER A 244 15.75 -1.53 -37.07
C SER A 244 14.25 -1.86 -37.17
N ALA A 245 13.59 -2.04 -36.02
CA ALA A 245 12.15 -2.28 -35.95
C ALA A 245 11.28 -1.03 -36.17
N ARG A 246 11.88 0.15 -36.38
CA ARG A 246 11.19 1.45 -36.46
C ARG A 246 10.25 1.69 -35.27
N ASP A 247 10.70 1.35 -34.06
CA ASP A 247 9.90 1.51 -32.85
C ASP A 247 9.52 2.99 -32.66
N PRO A 248 8.22 3.36 -32.62
CA PRO A 248 7.79 4.74 -32.40
C PRO A 248 8.20 5.29 -31.04
N ARG A 249 8.67 4.44 -30.11
CA ARG A 249 9.14 4.81 -28.77
C ARG A 249 10.66 4.88 -28.69
N LEU A 250 11.39 4.66 -29.79
CA LEU A 250 12.86 4.68 -29.82
C LEU A 250 13.46 5.92 -29.15
N THR A 251 12.91 7.11 -29.41
CA THR A 251 13.41 8.35 -28.79
C THR A 251 13.23 8.38 -27.27
N ILE A 252 12.18 7.74 -26.73
CA ILE A 252 12.01 7.59 -25.27
C ILE A 252 13.16 6.77 -24.71
N TRP A 253 13.54 5.69 -25.39
CA TRP A 253 14.63 4.81 -24.97
C TRP A 253 15.99 5.49 -25.01
N HIS A 254 16.30 6.22 -26.09
CA HIS A 254 17.53 7.03 -26.18
C HIS A 254 17.61 8.05 -25.04
N VAL A 255 16.55 8.83 -24.81
CA VAL A 255 16.56 9.84 -23.74
C VAL A 255 16.71 9.18 -22.38
N PHE A 256 16.03 8.07 -22.13
CA PHE A 256 16.04 7.41 -20.83
C PHE A 256 17.40 6.78 -20.50
N LEU A 257 17.99 6.06 -21.46
CA LEU A 257 19.31 5.45 -21.32
C LEU A 257 20.45 6.48 -21.39
N GLY A 258 20.30 7.55 -22.17
CA GLY A 258 21.30 8.61 -22.27
C GLY A 258 21.34 9.53 -21.05
N THR A 259 20.18 9.87 -20.46
CA THR A 259 20.13 10.78 -19.30
C THR A 259 20.21 10.06 -17.95
N GLY A 260 19.81 8.79 -17.89
CA GLY A 260 19.60 8.08 -16.63
C GLY A 260 18.49 8.68 -15.76
N ALA A 261 17.64 9.56 -16.30
CA ALA A 261 16.52 10.18 -15.57
C ALA A 261 15.54 9.12 -15.05
N ARG A 262 14.63 9.46 -14.12
CA ARG A 262 13.53 8.53 -13.77
C ARG A 262 12.47 8.55 -14.88
N ILE A 263 11.76 7.45 -15.10
CA ILE A 263 10.75 7.39 -16.18
C ILE A 263 9.69 8.49 -16.06
N GLY A 264 9.26 8.81 -14.84
CA GLY A 264 8.33 9.93 -14.63
C GLY A 264 8.93 11.28 -15.00
N GLU A 265 10.25 11.48 -14.81
CA GLU A 265 10.97 12.70 -15.22
C GLU A 265 11.01 12.79 -16.76
N VAL A 266 11.38 11.70 -17.44
CA VAL A 266 11.40 11.64 -18.92
C VAL A 266 10.04 11.96 -19.52
N LEU A 267 8.97 11.35 -18.99
CA LEU A 267 7.60 11.56 -19.49
C LEU A 267 7.04 12.95 -19.13
N ALA A 268 7.70 13.71 -18.26
CA ALA A 268 7.30 15.06 -17.88
C ALA A 268 7.98 16.15 -18.71
N LEU A 269 8.95 15.80 -19.55
CA LEU A 269 9.72 16.76 -20.35
C LEU A 269 8.81 17.51 -21.32
N ARG A 270 8.97 18.83 -21.35
CA ARG A 270 8.45 19.73 -22.37
C ARG A 270 9.57 20.16 -23.31
N TRP A 271 9.24 20.65 -24.50
CA TRP A 271 10.27 21.17 -25.41
C TRP A 271 11.02 22.37 -24.83
N SER A 272 10.40 23.13 -23.93
CA SER A 272 11.03 24.20 -23.16
C SER A 272 12.10 23.70 -22.17
N ASP A 273 12.11 22.40 -21.88
CA ASP A 273 13.08 21.77 -20.98
C ASP A 273 14.27 21.17 -21.75
N VAL A 274 14.32 21.27 -23.09
CA VAL A 274 15.32 20.61 -23.94
C VAL A 274 16.06 21.65 -24.78
N ASP A 275 17.36 21.80 -24.52
CA ASP A 275 18.25 22.59 -25.36
C ASP A 275 18.93 21.68 -26.39
N LEU A 276 18.49 21.78 -27.65
CA LEU A 276 19.05 21.00 -28.76
C LEU A 276 20.28 21.65 -29.40
N ALA A 277 20.60 22.89 -29.03
CA ALA A 277 21.79 23.60 -29.50
C ALA A 277 22.97 23.27 -28.59
N GLU A 278 22.78 23.40 -27.27
CA GLU A 278 23.79 23.08 -26.26
C GLU A 278 23.83 21.59 -25.90
N GLY A 279 22.81 20.81 -26.31
CA GLY A 279 22.77 19.37 -26.03
C GLY A 279 22.52 19.09 -24.55
N SER A 280 21.47 19.70 -23.97
CA SER A 280 21.13 19.50 -22.55
C SER A 280 19.63 19.31 -22.31
N VAL A 281 19.29 18.69 -21.18
CA VAL A 281 17.92 18.51 -20.72
C VAL A 281 17.77 18.96 -19.27
N SER A 282 16.83 19.87 -19.03
CA SER A 282 16.46 20.38 -17.72
C SER A 282 15.38 19.52 -17.06
N ILE A 283 15.76 18.74 -16.05
CA ILE A 283 14.82 17.89 -15.30
C ILE A 283 14.24 18.68 -14.13
N THR A 284 12.99 19.15 -14.28
CA THR A 284 12.31 20.01 -13.29
C THR A 284 10.95 19.48 -12.83
N ARG A 285 10.45 18.42 -13.48
CA ARG A 285 9.10 17.88 -13.29
C ARG A 285 9.11 16.37 -13.31
N THR A 286 8.04 15.77 -12.79
CA THR A 286 7.85 14.33 -12.84
C THR A 286 6.38 13.97 -13.00
N VAL A 287 6.12 12.99 -13.85
CA VAL A 287 4.82 12.35 -13.98
C VAL A 287 4.60 11.41 -12.79
N THR A 288 3.51 11.63 -12.07
CA THR A 288 3.12 10.79 -10.93
C THR A 288 1.61 10.55 -10.91
N ARG A 289 1.15 9.71 -9.98
CA ARG A 289 -0.26 9.33 -9.87
C ARG A 289 -0.91 10.06 -8.71
N ARG A 290 -2.16 10.48 -8.90
CA ARG A 290 -3.04 10.98 -7.84
C ARG A 290 -4.42 10.39 -7.99
N GLN A 291 -5.21 10.51 -6.93
CA GLN A 291 -6.65 10.32 -7.04
C GLN A 291 -7.25 11.61 -7.58
N GLY A 292 -7.92 11.54 -8.72
CA GLY A 292 -8.64 12.64 -9.33
C GLY A 292 -9.97 12.93 -8.62
N PRO A 293 -10.68 14.00 -9.02
CA PRO A 293 -11.94 14.42 -8.38
C PRO A 293 -13.02 13.34 -8.38
N THR A 294 -13.03 12.48 -9.40
CA THR A 294 -13.98 11.38 -9.57
C THR A 294 -13.60 10.11 -8.79
N LYS A 295 -12.66 10.22 -7.84
CA LYS A 295 -12.03 9.10 -7.11
C LYS A 295 -11.24 8.12 -7.98
N LYS A 296 -11.18 8.30 -9.30
CA LYS A 296 -10.33 7.51 -10.21
C LYS A 296 -8.87 7.92 -10.07
N VAL A 297 -7.96 6.96 -10.21
CA VAL A 297 -6.52 7.25 -10.25
C VAL A 297 -6.17 7.80 -11.62
N GLU A 298 -5.56 8.97 -11.64
CA GLU A 298 -5.10 9.62 -12.86
C GLU A 298 -3.61 9.96 -12.77
N THR A 299 -3.00 10.09 -13.95
CA THR A 299 -1.62 10.51 -14.12
C THR A 299 -1.57 12.03 -14.28
N TYR A 300 -0.66 12.69 -13.57
CA TYR A 300 -0.49 14.15 -13.65
C TYR A 300 0.99 14.51 -13.54
N ILE A 301 1.33 15.72 -14.02
CA ILE A 301 2.67 16.29 -13.87
C ILE A 301 2.74 17.04 -12.56
N LYS A 302 3.78 16.75 -11.79
CA LYS A 302 4.11 17.42 -10.55
C LYS A 302 5.48 18.08 -10.70
N ASP A 303 5.60 19.33 -10.29
CA ASP A 303 6.92 19.96 -10.17
C ASP A 303 7.77 19.24 -9.12
N SER A 304 9.07 19.11 -9.38
CA SER A 304 10.02 18.45 -8.46
C SER A 304 10.33 19.36 -7.26
N THR A 305 9.32 19.65 -6.42
CA THR A 305 9.41 20.60 -5.29
C THR A 305 10.00 20.00 -4.01
N LYS A 306 10.44 18.74 -4.00
CA LYS A 306 10.84 18.08 -2.74
C LYS A 306 12.32 18.23 -2.37
N THR A 307 13.21 18.54 -3.30
CA THR A 307 14.65 18.74 -3.04
C THR A 307 15.28 19.55 -4.18
N GLU A 308 16.16 20.51 -3.86
CA GLU A 308 17.06 21.19 -4.82
C GLU A 308 17.75 20.19 -5.77
N ALA A 309 18.25 19.07 -5.22
CA ALA A 309 18.87 17.97 -5.97
C ALA A 309 17.95 17.29 -7.02
N GLY A 310 16.64 17.54 -6.95
CA GLY A 310 15.65 17.02 -7.90
C GLY A 310 15.51 17.90 -9.15
N ARG A 311 16.03 19.13 -9.13
CA ARG A 311 16.16 20.02 -10.28
C ARG A 311 17.61 19.96 -10.76
N ARG A 312 17.81 19.55 -12.00
CA ARG A 312 19.15 19.41 -12.56
C ARG A 312 19.14 19.51 -14.07
N GLU A 313 20.22 20.01 -14.62
CA GLU A 313 20.52 19.96 -16.03
C GLU A 313 21.39 18.74 -16.32
N VAL A 314 21.08 18.02 -17.40
CA VAL A 314 21.76 16.80 -17.80
C VAL A 314 22.24 16.98 -19.25
N PRO A 315 23.57 17.02 -19.48
CA PRO A 315 24.12 16.97 -20.82
C PRO A 315 23.73 15.67 -21.53
N ILE A 316 23.34 15.76 -22.79
CA ILE A 316 22.93 14.64 -23.65
C ILE A 316 23.84 14.54 -24.86
N GLU A 317 24.09 13.32 -25.30
CA GLU A 317 24.99 13.03 -26.42
C GLU A 317 24.31 13.27 -27.78
N ASP A 318 25.13 13.40 -28.81
CA ASP A 318 24.71 13.75 -30.18
C ASP A 318 23.64 12.79 -30.73
N ASP A 319 23.72 11.50 -30.43
CA ASP A 319 22.72 10.52 -30.84
C ASP A 319 21.35 10.79 -30.21
N VAL A 320 21.33 11.21 -28.95
CA VAL A 320 20.09 11.60 -28.24
C VAL A 320 19.55 12.90 -28.82
N VAL A 321 20.42 13.88 -29.10
CA VAL A 321 20.06 15.14 -29.76
C VAL A 321 19.46 14.86 -31.14
N ALA A 322 20.08 14.00 -31.94
CA ALA A 322 19.60 13.61 -33.26
C ALA A 322 18.23 12.91 -33.17
N ALA A 323 18.05 11.99 -32.21
CA ALA A 323 16.78 11.33 -31.97
C ALA A 323 15.68 12.32 -31.55
N LEU A 324 16.00 13.30 -30.72
CA LEU A 324 15.08 14.37 -30.30
C LEU A 324 14.74 15.31 -31.46
N ARG A 325 15.70 15.68 -32.31
CA ARG A 325 15.46 16.51 -33.51
C ARG A 325 14.48 15.83 -34.46
N ARG A 326 14.71 14.54 -34.79
CA ARG A 326 13.78 13.75 -35.62
C ARG A 326 12.39 13.70 -35.01
N HIS A 327 12.31 13.49 -33.70
CA HIS A 327 11.04 13.44 -32.96
C HIS A 327 10.31 14.79 -32.96
N ARG A 328 11.02 15.90 -32.75
CA ARG A 328 10.45 17.27 -32.80
C ARG A 328 9.83 17.57 -34.16
N THR A 329 10.53 17.22 -35.24
CA THR A 329 10.05 17.41 -36.61
C THR A 329 8.78 16.60 -36.87
N ALA A 330 8.80 15.29 -36.60
CA ALA A 330 7.65 14.43 -36.78
C ALA A 330 6.44 14.89 -35.95
N GLN A 331 6.67 15.34 -34.71
CA GLN A 331 5.61 15.86 -33.85
C GLN A 331 5.03 17.17 -34.40
N ARG A 332 5.87 18.10 -34.87
CA ARG A 332 5.43 19.37 -35.49
C ARG A 332 4.56 19.14 -36.71
N GLU A 333 4.93 18.19 -37.58
CA GLU A 333 4.12 17.81 -38.73
C GLU A 333 2.72 17.31 -38.32
N VAL A 334 2.63 16.52 -37.25
CA VAL A 334 1.35 16.04 -36.71
C VAL A 334 0.51 17.20 -36.16
N TYR A 335 1.12 18.18 -35.48
CA TYR A 335 0.40 19.36 -35.00
C TYR A 335 -0.12 20.22 -36.15
N LEU A 336 0.71 20.45 -37.18
CA LEU A 336 0.34 21.20 -38.38
C LEU A 336 -0.82 20.54 -39.11
N LYS A 337 -0.74 19.23 -39.37
CA LYS A 337 -1.83 18.45 -40.01
C LYS A 337 -3.14 18.48 -39.24
N ARG A 338 -3.08 18.70 -37.92
CA ARG A 338 -4.26 18.76 -37.03
C ARG A 338 -4.75 20.18 -36.79
N GLY A 339 -4.13 21.20 -37.40
CA GLY A 339 -4.46 22.61 -37.14
C GLY A 339 -4.26 23.04 -35.69
N LYS A 340 -3.39 22.36 -34.94
CA LYS A 340 -3.11 22.69 -33.53
C LYS A 340 -1.93 23.65 -33.43
N ARG A 341 -2.03 24.63 -32.54
CA ARG A 341 -0.91 25.52 -32.18
C ARG A 341 0.24 24.70 -31.60
N TRP A 342 1.46 24.98 -32.07
CA TRP A 342 2.69 24.51 -31.48
C TRP A 342 3.29 25.61 -30.60
N ASP A 343 3.73 25.25 -29.41
CA ASP A 343 4.57 26.06 -28.53
C ASP A 343 5.50 25.16 -27.73
N ASP A 344 6.55 25.72 -27.12
CA ASP A 344 7.55 24.90 -26.44
C ASP A 344 7.08 24.35 -25.08
N SER A 345 5.89 24.71 -24.59
CA SER A 345 5.27 24.00 -23.48
C SER A 345 4.75 22.61 -23.86
N VAL A 346 4.68 22.27 -25.16
CA VAL A 346 4.26 20.94 -25.62
C VAL A 346 5.15 19.85 -25.00
N LEU A 347 4.52 18.75 -24.56
CA LEU A 347 5.22 17.59 -24.03
C LEU A 347 6.06 16.93 -25.14
N VAL A 348 7.30 16.60 -24.81
CA VAL A 348 8.19 15.84 -25.70
C VAL A 348 7.54 14.49 -25.99
N PHE A 349 7.10 13.77 -24.96
CA PHE A 349 6.45 12.47 -25.10
C PHE A 349 4.98 12.52 -24.70
N GLN A 350 4.10 12.32 -25.68
CA GLN A 350 2.66 12.41 -25.52
C GLN A 350 1.95 11.26 -26.23
N ASN A 351 0.73 10.94 -25.78
CA ASN A 351 -0.11 9.98 -26.48
C ASN A 351 -0.70 10.58 -27.77
N ARG A 352 -1.47 9.78 -28.52
CA ARG A 352 -2.12 10.20 -29.77
C ARG A 352 -3.06 11.40 -29.61
N ARG A 353 -3.57 11.67 -28.40
CA ARG A 353 -4.46 12.80 -28.09
C ARG A 353 -3.69 14.08 -27.70
N GLY A 354 -2.38 13.99 -27.49
CA GLY A 354 -1.55 15.09 -27.01
C GLY A 354 -1.50 15.21 -25.49
N THR A 355 -1.84 14.15 -24.75
CA THR A 355 -1.80 14.15 -23.29
C THR A 355 -0.66 13.27 -22.76
N ILE A 356 -0.43 13.33 -21.46
CA ILE A 356 0.63 12.61 -20.74
C ILE A 356 0.54 11.10 -21.01
N LEU A 357 1.69 10.45 -21.23
CA LEU A 357 1.81 9.00 -21.29
C LEU A 357 1.72 8.39 -19.89
N ASN A 358 1.01 7.27 -19.75
CA ASN A 358 0.99 6.54 -18.49
C ASN A 358 2.30 5.77 -18.32
N VAL A 359 2.95 5.91 -17.16
CA VAL A 359 4.17 5.18 -16.81
C VAL A 359 3.97 3.66 -16.91
N GLY A 360 2.76 3.17 -16.59
CA GLY A 360 2.40 1.75 -16.72
C GLY A 360 2.47 1.28 -18.16
N ASP A 361 1.79 1.98 -19.07
CA ASP A 361 1.77 1.66 -20.50
C ASP A 361 3.16 1.68 -21.12
N VAL A 362 4.01 2.64 -20.70
CA VAL A 362 5.42 2.69 -21.15
C VAL A 362 6.24 1.54 -20.56
N GLY A 363 5.93 1.10 -19.34
CA GLY A 363 6.53 -0.09 -18.73
C GLY A 363 6.17 -1.38 -19.46
N GLU A 364 4.91 -1.56 -19.86
CA GLU A 364 4.50 -2.71 -20.68
C GLU A 364 5.14 -2.66 -22.07
N ALA A 365 5.14 -1.48 -22.71
CA ALA A 365 5.82 -1.29 -23.99
C ALA A 365 7.33 -1.61 -23.92
N LEU A 366 7.98 -1.33 -22.78
CA LEU A 366 9.37 -1.71 -22.57
C LEU A 366 9.53 -3.23 -22.50
N LYS A 367 8.66 -3.95 -21.78
CA LYS A 367 8.73 -5.42 -21.71
C LYS A 367 8.59 -6.04 -23.09
N GLU A 368 7.62 -5.58 -23.87
CA GLU A 368 7.42 -5.99 -25.27
C GLU A 368 8.67 -5.72 -26.12
N ALA A 369 9.24 -4.52 -25.97
CA ALA A 369 10.46 -4.13 -26.67
C ALA A 369 11.65 -5.04 -26.33
N ILE A 370 11.86 -5.36 -25.05
CA ILE A 370 12.96 -6.21 -24.60
C ILE A 370 12.75 -7.65 -25.06
N ALA A 371 11.51 -8.17 -24.97
CA ALA A 371 11.17 -9.52 -25.40
C ALA A 371 11.49 -9.74 -26.89
N ALA A 372 11.30 -8.71 -27.72
CA ALA A 372 11.64 -8.73 -29.13
C ALA A 372 13.16 -8.58 -29.43
N SER A 373 14.00 -8.34 -28.42
CA SER A 373 15.46 -8.23 -28.55
C SER A 373 16.23 -9.39 -27.92
N SER A 374 15.55 -10.41 -27.37
CA SER A 374 16.18 -11.54 -26.66
C SER A 374 17.13 -11.13 -25.52
N LEU A 375 16.89 -9.96 -24.91
CA LEU A 375 17.70 -9.43 -23.82
C LEU A 375 17.08 -9.76 -22.45
N PRO A 376 17.89 -9.75 -21.36
CA PRO A 376 17.37 -9.89 -20.00
C PRO A 376 16.28 -8.85 -19.70
N GLN A 377 15.18 -9.29 -19.09
CA GLN A 377 14.02 -8.45 -18.83
C GLN A 377 14.33 -7.40 -17.76
N LEU A 378 14.17 -6.12 -18.13
CA LEU A 378 14.37 -5.00 -17.22
C LEU A 378 13.09 -4.19 -17.02
N THR A 379 12.97 -3.61 -15.83
CA THR A 379 11.99 -2.56 -15.57
C THR A 379 12.53 -1.20 -16.02
N PRO A 380 11.72 -0.13 -16.06
CA PRO A 380 12.26 1.21 -16.30
C PRO A 380 13.35 1.60 -15.28
N HIS A 381 13.19 1.22 -14.01
CA HIS A 381 14.25 1.44 -13.01
C HIS A 381 15.51 0.59 -13.28
N GLY A 382 15.37 -0.54 -13.98
CA GLY A 382 16.47 -1.34 -14.50
C GLY A 382 17.27 -0.59 -15.56
N LEU A 383 16.62 0.06 -16.53
CA LEU A 383 17.32 0.88 -17.54
C LEU A 383 18.11 2.05 -16.92
N ARG A 384 17.53 2.73 -15.94
CA ARG A 384 18.25 3.74 -15.16
C ARG A 384 19.45 3.14 -14.42
N SER A 385 19.31 1.91 -13.94
CA SER A 385 20.40 1.20 -13.28
C SER A 385 21.49 0.80 -14.27
N THR A 386 21.12 0.37 -15.48
CA THR A 386 22.04 0.16 -16.60
C THR A 386 22.86 1.43 -16.89
N HIS A 387 22.24 2.60 -17.04
CA HIS A 387 22.96 3.86 -17.26
C HIS A 387 24.01 4.12 -16.18
N ALA A 388 23.61 3.98 -14.91
CA ALA A 388 24.49 4.22 -13.77
C ALA A 388 25.66 3.23 -13.72
N THR A 389 25.38 1.94 -13.92
CA THR A 389 26.39 0.88 -13.91
C THR A 389 27.37 1.05 -15.06
N VAL A 390 26.89 1.25 -16.28
CA VAL A 390 27.75 1.47 -17.47
C VAL A 390 28.64 2.70 -17.25
N ALA A 391 28.08 3.84 -16.81
CA ALA A 391 28.89 5.03 -16.58
C ALA A 391 30.02 4.81 -15.55
N ILE A 392 29.72 4.09 -14.46
CA ILE A 392 30.73 3.76 -13.42
C ILE A 392 31.77 2.77 -13.94
N GLU A 393 31.35 1.77 -14.72
CA GLU A 393 32.25 0.78 -15.33
C GLU A 393 33.21 1.41 -16.35
N GLU A 394 32.76 2.43 -17.09
CA GLU A 394 33.57 3.25 -18.00
C GLU A 394 34.41 4.31 -17.27
N GLY A 395 34.42 4.31 -15.93
CA GLY A 395 35.32 5.13 -15.11
C GLY A 395 34.78 6.49 -14.68
N ALA A 396 33.49 6.77 -14.85
CA ALA A 396 32.89 8.02 -14.37
C ALA A 396 32.93 8.10 -12.83
N ASP A 397 33.19 9.30 -12.32
CA ASP A 397 33.16 9.59 -10.89
C ASP A 397 31.75 9.33 -10.30
N VAL A 398 31.69 8.57 -9.20
CA VAL A 398 30.45 8.13 -8.57
C VAL A 398 29.62 9.32 -8.07
N LYS A 399 30.27 10.40 -7.62
CA LYS A 399 29.56 11.61 -7.16
C LYS A 399 28.90 12.31 -8.35
N THR A 400 29.59 12.41 -9.48
CA THR A 400 29.05 12.96 -10.74
C THR A 400 27.86 12.14 -11.23
N VAL A 401 27.98 10.81 -11.27
CA VAL A 401 26.86 9.91 -11.62
C VAL A 401 25.69 10.09 -10.64
N SER A 402 25.97 10.19 -9.33
CA SER A 402 24.94 10.42 -8.31
C SER A 402 24.18 11.74 -8.50
N GLN A 403 24.88 12.82 -8.86
CA GLN A 403 24.29 14.12 -9.16
C GLN A 403 23.47 14.07 -10.45
N ARG A 404 24.01 13.47 -11.52
CA ARG A 404 23.31 13.24 -12.80
C ARG A 404 22.03 12.44 -12.62
N LEU A 405 22.02 11.48 -11.70
CA LEU A 405 20.84 10.70 -11.35
C LEU A 405 19.84 11.47 -10.46
N GLY A 406 20.25 12.52 -9.77
CA GLY A 406 19.41 13.23 -8.78
C GLY A 406 19.13 12.35 -7.56
N HIS A 407 20.17 11.73 -7.01
CA HIS A 407 20.11 11.04 -5.72
C HIS A 407 20.36 12.02 -4.57
N SER A 408 19.55 11.91 -3.51
CA SER A 408 19.67 12.76 -2.32
C SER A 408 20.95 12.47 -1.52
N THR A 409 21.48 11.25 -1.62
CA THR A 409 22.74 10.85 -0.99
C THR A 409 23.56 9.96 -1.92
N VAL A 410 24.88 10.18 -1.95
CA VAL A 410 25.81 9.38 -2.78
C VAL A 410 25.82 7.91 -2.35
N VAL A 411 25.54 7.63 -1.07
CA VAL A 411 25.38 6.29 -0.52
C VAL A 411 24.35 5.46 -1.28
N MET A 412 23.28 6.07 -1.82
CA MET A 412 22.31 5.36 -2.66
C MET A 412 22.94 4.82 -3.93
N THR A 413 23.87 5.56 -4.53
CA THR A 413 24.61 5.17 -5.75
C THR A 413 25.62 4.09 -5.42
N LEU A 414 26.39 4.27 -4.33
CA LEU A 414 27.40 3.31 -3.87
C LEU A 414 26.78 1.96 -3.54
N ASN A 415 25.75 1.91 -2.69
CA ASN A 415 25.12 0.66 -2.26
C ASN A 415 24.44 -0.11 -3.40
N ARG A 416 24.09 0.58 -4.49
CA ARG A 416 23.27 0.05 -5.58
C ARG A 416 24.10 -0.40 -6.78
N TYR A 417 25.18 0.32 -7.08
CA TYR A 417 25.92 0.16 -8.35
C TYR A 417 27.40 -0.15 -8.15
N VAL A 418 27.99 0.24 -7.01
CA VAL A 418 29.38 -0.08 -6.72
C VAL A 418 29.42 -1.41 -5.99
N HIS A 419 29.57 -2.47 -6.77
CA HIS A 419 29.95 -3.77 -6.24
C HIS A 419 31.45 -3.96 -6.44
N PRO A 420 32.25 -4.13 -5.37
CA PRO A 420 33.65 -4.46 -5.52
C PRO A 420 33.76 -5.82 -6.22
N SER A 421 34.07 -5.78 -7.52
CA SER A 421 34.38 -6.98 -8.30
C SER A 421 35.87 -7.29 -8.16
N LYS A 422 36.25 -8.57 -8.24
CA LYS A 422 37.67 -8.96 -8.26
C LYS A 422 38.44 -8.28 -9.40
N ALA A 423 37.77 -7.95 -10.50
CA ALA A 423 38.35 -7.20 -11.62
C ALA A 423 38.62 -5.74 -11.26
N ALA A 424 37.66 -5.05 -10.61
CA ALA A 424 37.84 -3.69 -10.13
C ALA A 424 38.98 -3.60 -9.09
N SER A 425 39.04 -4.54 -8.13
CA SER A 425 40.14 -4.60 -7.16
C SER A 425 41.52 -4.84 -7.81
N ARG A 426 41.59 -5.67 -8.87
CA ARG A 426 42.83 -5.87 -9.64
C ARG A 426 43.23 -4.64 -10.45
N ASN A 427 42.27 -3.90 -11.01
CA ASN A 427 42.55 -2.65 -11.71
C ASN A 427 43.06 -1.58 -10.75
N VAL A 428 42.51 -1.48 -9.54
CA VAL A 428 43.06 -0.60 -8.49
C VAL A 428 44.50 -0.99 -8.17
N ALA A 429 44.80 -2.28 -8.02
CA ALA A 429 46.18 -2.73 -7.79
C ALA A 429 47.14 -2.36 -8.94
N LYS A 430 46.68 -2.44 -10.20
CA LYS A 430 47.46 -2.01 -11.38
C LYS A 430 47.70 -0.51 -11.40
N LEU A 431 46.68 0.30 -11.11
CA LEU A 431 46.78 1.76 -11.06
C LEU A 431 47.73 2.22 -9.95
N VAL A 432 47.63 1.63 -8.75
CA VAL A 432 48.55 1.88 -7.63
C VAL A 432 49.98 1.51 -8.01
N LYS A 433 50.18 0.34 -8.63
CA LYS A 433 51.49 -0.09 -9.12
C LYS A 433 52.07 0.91 -10.12
N SER A 434 51.28 1.34 -11.11
CA SER A 434 51.70 2.34 -12.10
C SER A 434 52.08 3.67 -11.45
N ALA A 435 51.32 4.14 -10.46
CA ALA A 435 51.63 5.38 -9.74
C ALA A 435 52.93 5.27 -8.93
N MET A 436 53.17 4.12 -8.28
CA MET A 436 54.42 3.84 -7.56
C MET A 436 55.63 3.75 -8.51
N GLU A 437 55.44 3.24 -9.73
CA GLU A 437 56.49 3.14 -10.74
C GLU A 437 56.80 4.50 -11.39
N SER A 438 55.78 5.33 -11.65
CA SER A 438 55.97 6.71 -12.12
C SER A 438 56.73 7.55 -11.08
N SER A 439 56.38 7.45 -9.79
CA SER A 439 57.08 8.15 -8.71
C SER A 439 58.54 7.72 -8.54
N LYS A 440 58.95 6.53 -9.03
CA LYS A 440 60.35 6.10 -9.02
C LYS A 440 61.16 6.66 -10.19
N LYS A 441 60.51 7.06 -11.29
CA LYS A 441 61.18 7.67 -12.44
C LYS A 441 61.47 9.15 -12.23
N ASP A 442 60.72 9.83 -11.37
CA ASP A 442 60.90 11.25 -11.06
C ASP A 442 61.95 11.50 -9.95
N VAL A 443 62.54 10.43 -9.38
CA VAL A 443 63.53 10.47 -8.28
C VAL A 443 64.93 10.03 -8.75
N VAL A 444 65.10 9.78 -10.05
CA VAL A 444 66.40 9.54 -10.71
C VAL A 444 66.58 10.61 -11.77
#